data_AF-A0A1A9ACQ3-F1
#
_entry.id   AF-A0A1A9ACQ3-F1
#
_cell.length_a   1.000
_cell.length_b   1.000
_cell.length_c   1.000
_cell.angle_alpha   90.00
_cell.angle_beta   90.00
_cell.angle_gamma   90.00
#
_symmetry.space_group_name_H-M   'P 1'
#
loop_
_entity.id
_entity.type
_entity.pdbx_description
1 polymer ?
#
loop_
_entity_poly.entity_id
_entity_poly.type
_entity_poly.pdbx_seq_one_letter_code
_entity_poly.pdbx_strand_id
1 'polypeptide(L)'
;MITKPLRAVALAGVTALALLGTTTPAHAGNNLPAGPHDEQITFQEWSKYPDWRTGTHQGTRAIPGHRTGITIDQAVGTTEFTDKHGGTTRTWEYASWTSPERAVGFDATELVASWNAETPAGTWIQVELHGTYNTGQQTPWYVMGRWASGDQDIKRATLDGQGDPWSTIWTDTFSIDNAAKGVLLRSYQLRLTLYRAPGQAAAPRVWMLGAMSSNVPDRFTVTPSRGGIAWGIELPVPRYSQNIHIGEYPEYDGGGEAWCSPTSTEMVVEYWGRKPSAEDTAWVDPSYADPTVDHAARMTYDYEYEGAGNWPFNTAYAATFPGLDARVTRMHSLDEVERFIKAGIPVVTSQSFLASELDGANYGTSGHLFVVVGFTADGDVIINDPASSSDAAVRNVYKREQFEQIWLRTKRYRANGTVAGGSGGIAYLIKPTNHAWPVVPGSTNW
;
A
#
# COMPACT_ATOMS: atom_id res chain seq x y z
N MET A 1 3.94 -23.01 -71.45
CA MET A 1 3.08 -23.97 -72.19
C MET A 1 3.04 -25.24 -71.37
N ILE A 2 1.94 -25.87 -70.95
CA ILE A 2 0.51 -25.81 -71.28
C ILE A 2 -0.16 -26.58 -70.10
N THR A 3 -0.91 -25.86 -69.24
CA THR A 3 -2.33 -26.05 -68.90
C THR A 3 -2.77 -27.32 -68.12
N LYS A 4 -3.52 -27.07 -67.03
CA LYS A 4 -4.52 -27.98 -66.43
C LYS A 4 -5.56 -28.43 -67.48
N PRO A 5 -6.38 -29.44 -67.16
CA PRO A 5 -7.81 -29.14 -67.16
C PRO A 5 -8.62 -29.74 -66.00
N LEU A 6 -9.69 -29.01 -65.68
CA LEU A 6 -10.85 -29.36 -64.85
C LEU A 6 -11.88 -30.16 -65.67
N ARG A 7 -12.74 -30.93 -64.97
CA ARG A 7 -14.23 -31.11 -65.14
C ARG A 7 -14.68 -32.23 -64.17
N ALA A 8 -15.54 -32.07 -63.16
CA ALA A 8 -16.88 -31.49 -63.01
C ALA A 8 -18.04 -32.41 -63.47
N VAL A 9 -18.83 -32.95 -62.52
CA VAL A 9 -20.27 -33.33 -62.54
C VAL A 9 -20.71 -33.38 -61.03
N ALA A 10 -21.54 -32.47 -60.45
CA ALA A 10 -23.01 -32.29 -60.46
C ALA A 10 -23.79 -33.57 -60.01
N LEU A 11 -24.87 -33.64 -59.24
CA LEU A 11 -25.89 -32.74 -58.67
C LEU A 11 -26.68 -33.57 -57.61
N ALA A 12 -27.02 -33.07 -56.42
CA ALA A 12 -28.40 -32.84 -55.89
C ALA A 12 -28.33 -33.07 -54.36
N GLY A 13 -28.90 -32.32 -53.42
CA GLY A 13 -29.98 -31.34 -53.46
C GLY A 13 -31.13 -31.81 -52.56
N VAL A 14 -31.08 -31.55 -51.25
CA VAL A 14 -32.27 -31.39 -50.38
C VAL A 14 -31.99 -30.33 -49.31
N THR A 15 -32.89 -29.36 -49.24
CA THR A 15 -32.92 -28.18 -48.37
C THR A 15 -33.63 -28.45 -47.04
N ALA A 16 -32.98 -27.96 -45.97
CA ALA A 16 -33.52 -27.14 -44.86
C ALA A 16 -34.48 -27.72 -43.78
N LEU A 17 -34.06 -27.61 -42.52
CA LEU A 17 -34.65 -26.65 -41.56
C LEU A 17 -33.70 -26.39 -40.37
N ALA A 18 -33.91 -25.26 -39.70
CA ALA A 18 -32.93 -24.47 -38.97
C ALA A 18 -33.03 -24.55 -37.42
N LEU A 19 -31.93 -24.12 -36.78
CA LEU A 19 -31.80 -23.35 -35.53
C LEU A 19 -32.17 -24.00 -34.17
N LEU A 20 -31.15 -24.19 -33.32
CA LEU A 20 -30.81 -23.27 -32.22
C LEU A 20 -29.57 -23.81 -31.47
N GLY A 21 -28.39 -23.31 -31.85
CA GLY A 21 -27.17 -23.48 -31.05
C GLY A 21 -27.08 -22.33 -30.06
N THR A 22 -27.11 -22.63 -28.76
CA THR A 22 -26.78 -21.67 -27.72
C THR A 22 -25.29 -21.36 -27.79
N THR A 23 -24.96 -20.27 -28.49
CA THR A 23 -23.64 -19.65 -28.45
C THR A 23 -23.34 -19.25 -27.01
N THR A 24 -22.30 -19.84 -26.45
CA THR A 24 -21.59 -19.28 -25.29
C THR A 24 -21.23 -17.82 -25.60
N PRO A 25 -21.50 -16.86 -24.71
CA PRO A 25 -21.08 -15.49 -24.95
C PRO A 25 -19.54 -15.46 -25.00
N ALA A 26 -19.03 -14.91 -26.09
CA ALA A 26 -17.64 -14.52 -26.20
C ALA A 26 -17.31 -13.60 -25.02
N HIS A 27 -16.38 -14.01 -24.17
CA HIS A 27 -15.75 -13.11 -23.22
C HIS A 27 -15.01 -12.06 -24.03
N ALA A 28 -15.58 -10.86 -24.10
CA ALA A 28 -14.83 -9.67 -24.49
C ALA A 28 -13.78 -9.41 -23.40
N GLY A 29 -12.62 -10.06 -23.54
CA GLY A 29 -11.44 -9.69 -22.77
C GLY A 29 -11.05 -8.27 -23.19
N ASN A 30 -11.16 -7.32 -22.27
CA ASN A 30 -10.58 -5.99 -22.44
C ASN A 30 -9.05 -6.09 -22.37
N ASN A 31 -8.45 -6.67 -23.42
CA ASN A 31 -7.03 -6.58 -23.73
C ASN A 31 -6.73 -5.18 -24.32
N LEU A 32 -7.05 -4.14 -23.55
CA LEU A 32 -6.53 -2.81 -23.88
C LEU A 32 -5.04 -2.83 -23.50
N PRO A 33 -4.13 -2.49 -24.44
CA PRO A 33 -2.72 -2.31 -24.10
C PRO A 33 -2.62 -1.28 -22.97
N ALA A 34 -1.84 -1.57 -21.93
CA ALA A 34 -1.34 -0.51 -21.07
C ALA A 34 -0.63 0.52 -21.97
N GLY A 35 -0.97 1.80 -21.83
CA GLY A 35 -0.26 2.83 -22.59
C GLY A 35 1.24 2.77 -22.29
N PRO A 36 2.11 3.34 -23.14
CA PRO A 36 3.50 3.54 -22.75
C PRO A 36 3.52 4.52 -21.58
N HIS A 37 3.58 3.98 -20.37
CA HIS A 37 3.83 4.71 -19.14
C HIS A 37 5.31 5.10 -19.11
N ASP A 38 5.60 6.38 -18.87
CA ASP A 38 6.98 6.86 -18.71
C ASP A 38 7.53 6.54 -17.32
N GLU A 39 6.65 6.26 -16.35
CA GLU A 39 7.00 5.68 -15.06
C GLU A 39 7.23 4.16 -15.08
N GLN A 40 8.13 3.69 -14.22
CA GLN A 40 8.35 2.27 -13.96
C GLN A 40 8.03 1.99 -12.50
N ILE A 41 7.17 1.00 -12.24
CA ILE A 41 6.74 0.64 -10.90
C ILE A 41 6.73 -0.89 -10.79
N THR A 42 7.24 -1.40 -9.68
CA THR A 42 7.12 -2.82 -9.34
C THR A 42 6.88 -3.00 -7.85
N PHE A 43 6.15 -4.05 -7.49
CA PHE A 43 6.01 -4.54 -6.14
C PHE A 43 6.56 -5.97 -6.09
N GLN A 44 7.48 -6.22 -5.17
CA GLN A 44 8.15 -7.50 -5.04
C GLN A 44 8.09 -7.97 -3.59
N GLU A 45 7.63 -9.20 -3.38
CA GLU A 45 7.40 -9.76 -2.05
C GLU A 45 7.99 -11.16 -1.86
N TRP A 46 8.17 -11.49 -0.58
CA TRP A 46 8.30 -12.84 -0.04
C TRP A 46 7.04 -13.10 0.79
N SER A 47 6.21 -14.02 0.32
CA SER A 47 4.91 -14.31 0.96
C SER A 47 4.55 -15.80 0.95
N LYS A 48 5.29 -16.63 0.20
CA LYS A 48 5.06 -18.07 0.09
C LYS A 48 6.14 -18.85 0.81
N TYR A 49 5.82 -20.09 1.19
CA TYR A 49 6.78 -20.97 1.86
C TYR A 49 8.11 -21.15 1.11
N PRO A 50 8.14 -21.35 -0.22
CA PRO A 50 9.40 -21.38 -0.97
C PRO A 50 10.19 -20.08 -0.86
N ASP A 51 9.53 -18.93 -0.91
CA ASP A 51 10.17 -17.60 -0.84
C ASP A 51 10.93 -17.47 0.48
N TRP A 52 10.28 -17.82 1.60
CA TRP A 52 10.88 -17.76 2.93
C TRP A 52 12.13 -18.64 3.08
N ARG A 53 12.24 -19.73 2.31
CA ARG A 53 13.43 -20.61 2.33
C ARG A 53 14.61 -20.10 1.51
N THR A 54 14.42 -19.11 0.64
CA THR A 54 15.51 -18.63 -0.24
C THR A 54 16.51 -17.71 0.46
N GLY A 55 16.11 -17.06 1.56
CA GLY A 55 16.95 -16.13 2.31
C GLY A 55 17.89 -16.79 3.33
N THR A 56 18.73 -15.96 3.95
CA THR A 56 19.65 -16.37 5.00
C THR A 56 18.94 -16.31 6.34
N HIS A 57 18.78 -17.48 6.97
CA HIS A 57 18.21 -17.61 8.31
C HIS A 57 19.29 -17.53 9.38
N GLN A 58 19.08 -16.66 10.37
CA GLN A 58 19.81 -16.68 11.63
C GLN A 58 18.80 -16.85 12.76
N GLY A 59 18.62 -18.10 13.23
CA GLY A 59 17.68 -18.40 14.31
C GLY A 59 16.19 -18.32 13.94
N THR A 60 15.86 -18.05 12.67
CA THR A 60 14.49 -18.01 12.16
C THR A 60 14.13 -19.32 11.44
N ARG A 61 12.83 -19.62 11.33
CA ARG A 61 12.32 -20.71 10.49
C ARG A 61 11.12 -20.30 9.66
N ALA A 62 11.03 -20.83 8.45
CA ALA A 62 9.85 -20.73 7.61
C ALA A 62 8.74 -21.68 8.12
N ILE A 63 7.51 -21.18 8.26
CA ILE A 63 6.32 -21.92 8.66
C ILE A 63 5.57 -22.35 7.40
N PRO A 64 5.38 -23.65 7.12
CA PRO A 64 4.57 -24.11 5.98
C PRO A 64 3.06 -23.96 6.24
N GLY A 65 2.24 -24.00 5.18
CA GLY A 65 0.77 -24.09 5.27
C GLY A 65 0.01 -22.82 4.90
N HIS A 66 -1.31 -22.83 5.18
CA HIS A 66 -2.20 -21.68 4.96
C HIS A 66 -1.82 -20.56 5.94
N ARG A 67 -1.48 -19.37 5.43
CA ARG A 67 -0.84 -18.27 6.17
C ARG A 67 0.65 -18.51 6.50
N THR A 68 1.38 -19.24 5.65
CA THR A 68 2.85 -19.38 5.71
C THR A 68 3.57 -18.08 6.11
N GLY A 69 4.71 -18.19 6.76
CA GLY A 69 5.46 -17.02 7.20
C GLY A 69 6.79 -17.38 7.81
N ILE A 70 7.37 -16.46 8.56
CA ILE A 70 8.62 -16.65 9.29
C ILE A 70 8.44 -16.27 10.76
N THR A 71 9.10 -17.03 11.64
CA THR A 71 9.11 -16.83 13.10
C THR A 71 10.49 -17.17 13.66
N ILE A 72 10.71 -16.86 14.93
CA ILE A 72 11.86 -17.31 15.71
C ILE A 72 11.77 -18.84 15.90
N ASP A 73 12.85 -19.54 15.61
CA ASP A 73 13.08 -20.95 16.00
C ASP A 73 13.95 -21.00 17.26
N GLN A 74 15.15 -20.42 17.17
CA GLN A 74 16.09 -20.27 18.28
C GLN A 74 16.63 -18.85 18.28
N ALA A 75 16.66 -18.19 19.43
CA ALA A 75 17.31 -16.88 19.55
C ALA A 75 18.80 -16.99 19.22
N VAL A 76 19.29 -16.10 18.37
CA VAL A 76 20.72 -15.98 18.02
C VAL A 76 21.51 -15.38 19.18
N GLY A 77 20.85 -14.51 19.95
CA GLY A 77 21.40 -13.89 21.15
C GLY A 77 20.40 -12.93 21.76
N THR A 78 20.89 -12.11 22.68
CA THR A 78 20.14 -11.04 23.31
C THR A 78 20.74 -9.68 22.96
N THR A 79 19.90 -8.65 22.92
CA THR A 79 20.33 -7.26 22.75
C THR A 79 19.52 -6.35 23.67
N GLU A 80 20.11 -5.24 24.11
CA GLU A 80 19.37 -4.20 24.81
C GLU A 80 18.82 -3.20 23.80
N PHE A 81 17.54 -2.86 23.94
CA PHE A 81 16.91 -1.82 23.15
C PHE A 81 16.32 -0.77 24.09
N THR A 82 16.71 0.49 23.88
CA THR A 82 16.12 1.64 24.55
C THR A 82 15.07 2.24 23.63
N ASP A 83 13.81 2.07 24.02
CA ASP A 83 12.71 2.80 23.42
C ASP A 83 12.74 4.25 23.95
N LYS A 84 13.24 5.17 23.13
CA LYS A 84 13.39 6.58 23.51
C LYS A 84 12.05 7.29 23.73
N HIS A 85 10.97 6.82 23.10
CA HIS A 85 9.64 7.42 23.22
C HIS A 85 8.86 6.82 24.38
N GLY A 86 9.09 5.53 24.68
CA GLY A 86 8.56 4.87 25.87
C GLY A 86 9.38 5.12 27.15
N GLY A 87 10.62 5.61 27.02
CA GLY A 87 11.52 5.87 28.14
C GLY A 87 12.01 4.60 28.86
N THR A 88 11.95 3.43 28.21
CA THR A 88 12.34 2.15 28.82
C THR A 88 13.43 1.44 28.04
N THR A 89 14.37 0.86 28.77
CA THR A 89 15.38 -0.06 28.22
C THR A 89 15.00 -1.48 28.61
N ARG A 90 14.91 -2.37 27.63
CA ARG A 90 14.61 -3.79 27.83
C ARG A 90 15.60 -4.65 27.06
N THR A 91 15.89 -5.82 27.59
CA THR A 91 16.63 -6.87 26.89
C THR A 91 15.67 -7.70 26.04
N TRP A 92 16.06 -8.02 24.82
CA TRP A 92 15.29 -8.80 23.87
C TRP A 92 16.14 -9.95 23.30
N GLU A 93 15.57 -11.15 23.26
CA GLU A 93 16.05 -12.20 22.37
C GLU A 93 15.74 -11.82 20.93
N TYR A 94 16.65 -12.13 20.01
CA TYR A 94 16.42 -11.84 18.60
C TYR A 94 16.80 -12.99 17.67
N ALA A 95 16.16 -13.02 16.52
CA ALA A 95 16.54 -13.81 15.37
C ALA A 95 16.32 -12.98 14.10
N SER A 96 17.06 -13.25 13.03
CA SER A 96 16.94 -12.49 11.79
C SER A 96 16.80 -13.38 10.56
N TRP A 97 16.21 -12.77 9.54
CA TRP A 97 16.18 -13.32 8.20
C TRP A 97 16.55 -12.21 7.22
N THR A 98 17.45 -12.50 6.30
CA THR A 98 17.85 -11.58 5.25
C THR A 98 17.47 -12.16 3.90
N SER A 99 16.76 -11.38 3.09
CA SER A 99 16.38 -11.80 1.75
C SER A 99 17.60 -12.04 0.86
N PRO A 100 17.47 -12.86 -0.19
CA PRO A 100 18.38 -12.78 -1.33
C PRO A 100 18.40 -11.34 -1.88
N GLU A 101 19.46 -11.01 -2.61
CA GLU A 101 19.46 -9.80 -3.42
C GLU A 101 18.34 -9.89 -4.46
N ARG A 102 17.53 -8.83 -4.55
CA ARG A 102 16.41 -8.70 -5.46
C ARG A 102 16.71 -7.58 -6.44
N ALA A 103 16.81 -7.92 -7.73
CA ALA A 103 16.87 -6.92 -8.78
C ALA A 103 15.50 -6.24 -8.93
N VAL A 104 15.50 -4.90 -8.95
CA VAL A 104 14.28 -4.11 -9.17
C VAL A 104 13.72 -4.37 -10.57
N GLY A 105 14.61 -4.52 -11.56
CA GLY A 105 14.27 -4.68 -12.98
C GLY A 105 14.45 -3.39 -13.79
N PHE A 106 14.68 -2.28 -13.11
CA PHE A 106 15.06 -0.97 -13.65
C PHE A 106 15.85 -0.20 -12.58
N ASP A 107 16.34 0.98 -12.93
CA ASP A 107 17.02 1.87 -11.99
C ASP A 107 15.99 2.77 -11.28
N ALA A 108 15.70 2.49 -10.02
CA ALA A 108 14.68 3.15 -9.21
C ALA A 108 15.19 4.41 -8.50
N THR A 109 14.26 5.34 -8.27
CA THR A 109 14.47 6.56 -7.48
C THR A 109 13.89 6.45 -6.09
N GLU A 110 12.89 5.61 -5.88
CA GLU A 110 12.22 5.46 -4.59
C GLU A 110 11.87 4.00 -4.27
N LEU A 111 11.79 3.69 -2.97
CA LEU A 111 11.34 2.40 -2.47
C LEU A 111 10.59 2.55 -1.14
N VAL A 112 9.44 1.87 -1.00
CA VAL A 112 8.67 1.77 0.25
C VAL A 112 8.55 0.30 0.64
N ALA A 113 9.02 -0.04 1.85
CA ALA A 113 8.89 -1.40 2.38
C ALA A 113 7.49 -1.62 2.97
N SER A 114 6.97 -2.84 2.88
CA SER A 114 5.70 -3.25 3.49
C SER A 114 5.83 -4.60 4.17
N TRP A 115 5.08 -4.81 5.24
CA TRP A 115 5.06 -6.08 5.98
C TRP A 115 3.66 -6.38 6.51
N ASN A 116 3.31 -7.67 6.53
CA ASN A 116 2.13 -8.18 7.22
C ASN A 116 2.59 -9.09 8.36
N ALA A 117 2.27 -8.69 9.59
CA ALA A 117 2.82 -9.31 10.78
C ALA A 117 1.82 -9.31 11.94
N GLU A 118 2.02 -10.28 12.84
CA GLU A 118 1.43 -10.33 14.16
C GLU A 118 2.57 -10.34 15.17
N THR A 119 2.51 -9.44 16.15
CA THR A 119 3.46 -9.41 17.26
C THR A 119 2.67 -9.53 18.57
N PRO A 120 2.54 -10.74 19.13
CA PRO A 120 1.96 -10.94 20.45
C PRO A 120 2.70 -10.12 21.52
N ALA A 121 2.06 -9.91 22.68
CA ALA A 121 2.69 -9.20 23.80
C ALA A 121 4.09 -9.75 24.12
N GLY A 122 5.02 -8.85 24.46
CA GLY A 122 6.42 -9.17 24.66
C GLY A 122 7.17 -9.44 23.35
N THR A 123 6.70 -8.93 22.21
CA THR A 123 7.36 -9.14 20.91
C THR A 123 7.23 -7.93 19.98
N TRP A 124 8.17 -7.78 19.05
CA TRP A 124 8.17 -6.71 18.03
C TRP A 124 9.10 -7.08 16.87
N ILE A 125 9.11 -6.29 15.80
CA ILE A 125 9.96 -6.50 14.62
C ILE A 125 10.69 -5.23 14.19
N GLN A 126 11.84 -5.40 13.53
CA GLN A 126 12.52 -4.36 12.78
C GLN A 126 12.65 -4.77 11.31
N VAL A 127 12.30 -3.87 10.40
CA VAL A 127 12.51 -4.03 8.96
C VAL A 127 13.61 -3.10 8.51
N GLU A 128 14.55 -3.62 7.73
CA GLU A 128 15.72 -2.88 7.27
C GLU A 128 15.95 -3.09 5.76
N LEU A 129 16.46 -2.06 5.10
CA LEU A 129 16.77 -2.02 3.67
C LEU A 129 18.27 -1.87 3.45
N HIS A 130 18.81 -2.62 2.50
CA HIS A 130 20.17 -2.44 1.98
C HIS A 130 20.12 -2.48 0.45
N GLY A 131 20.56 -1.40 -0.19
CA GLY A 131 20.51 -1.22 -1.62
C GLY A 131 21.89 -1.37 -2.29
N THR A 132 21.87 -1.77 -3.55
CA THR A 132 23.01 -1.64 -4.47
C THR A 132 22.61 -0.66 -5.57
N TYR A 133 23.40 0.40 -5.74
CA TYR A 133 23.21 1.36 -6.81
C TYR A 133 23.63 0.79 -8.16
N ASN A 134 23.18 1.42 -9.24
CA ASN A 134 23.60 1.12 -10.61
C ASN A 134 25.11 1.28 -10.87
N THR A 135 25.82 1.98 -9.99
CA THR A 135 27.28 2.11 -9.97
C THR A 135 28.00 0.94 -9.29
N GLY A 136 27.27 0.03 -8.63
CA GLY A 136 27.80 -1.05 -7.82
C GLY A 136 28.16 -0.64 -6.37
N GLN A 137 28.07 0.65 -6.03
CA GLN A 137 28.17 1.09 -4.64
C GLN A 137 26.95 0.62 -3.84
N GLN A 138 27.14 0.37 -2.54
CA GLN A 138 26.07 -0.08 -1.66
C GLN A 138 25.69 1.03 -0.69
N THR A 139 24.41 1.05 -0.32
CA THR A 139 23.91 1.88 0.78
C THR A 139 24.39 1.31 2.11
N PRO A 140 24.36 2.06 3.23
CA PRO A 140 24.28 1.44 4.54
C PRO A 140 22.97 0.64 4.71
N TRP A 141 22.84 -0.11 5.80
CA TRP A 141 21.55 -0.66 6.22
C TRP A 141 20.69 0.46 6.82
N TYR A 142 19.53 0.71 6.22
CA TYR A 142 18.53 1.65 6.72
C TYR A 142 17.45 0.92 7.49
N VAL A 143 17.04 1.45 8.64
CA VAL A 143 15.85 1.00 9.39
C VAL A 143 14.62 1.62 8.73
N MET A 144 13.77 0.78 8.13
CA MET A 144 12.51 1.20 7.51
C MET A 144 11.35 1.26 8.51
N GLY A 145 11.49 0.60 9.67
CA GLY A 145 10.53 0.71 10.75
C GLY A 145 10.80 -0.25 11.89
N ARG A 146 10.54 0.20 13.12
CA ARG A 146 10.41 -0.64 14.32
C ARG A 146 8.93 -0.73 14.66
N TRP A 147 8.38 -1.93 14.59
CA TRP A 147 6.93 -2.11 14.58
C TRP A 147 6.46 -3.22 15.52
N ALA A 148 5.30 -3.00 16.14
CA ALA A 148 4.56 -3.97 16.94
C ALA A 148 3.06 -3.72 16.79
N SER A 149 2.24 -4.78 16.75
CA SER A 149 0.78 -4.72 16.67
C SER A 149 0.14 -3.89 17.80
N GLY A 150 0.70 -3.96 19.01
CA GLY A 150 0.31 -3.15 20.17
C GLY A 150 1.40 -2.15 20.59
N ASP A 151 1.10 -1.23 21.50
CA ASP A 151 1.96 -0.09 21.87
C ASP A 151 2.57 -0.17 23.29
N GLN A 152 2.56 -1.38 23.89
CA GLN A 152 3.01 -1.65 25.27
C GLN A 152 4.44 -2.20 25.34
N ASP A 153 4.91 -2.81 24.25
CA ASP A 153 6.24 -3.43 24.17
C ASP A 153 7.30 -2.44 23.71
N ILE A 154 6.97 -1.72 22.65
CA ILE A 154 7.70 -0.58 22.11
C ILE A 154 6.68 0.48 21.65
N LYS A 155 7.11 1.74 21.65
CA LYS A 155 6.51 2.78 20.84
C LYS A 155 7.01 2.64 19.41
N ARG A 156 6.11 2.28 18.50
CA ARG A 156 6.43 2.09 17.07
C ARG A 156 7.03 3.38 16.53
N ALA A 157 8.13 3.26 15.80
CA ALA A 157 8.85 4.42 15.35
C ALA A 157 9.63 4.12 14.07
N THR A 158 9.67 5.10 13.17
CA THR A 158 10.73 5.20 12.16
C THR A 158 12.03 5.67 12.80
N LEU A 159 13.07 5.92 11.99
CA LEU A 159 14.36 6.40 12.47
C LEU A 159 14.81 7.56 11.58
N ASP A 160 15.00 8.72 12.18
CA ASP A 160 15.41 9.92 11.48
C ASP A 160 16.90 9.96 11.14
N GLY A 161 17.26 10.87 10.23
CA GLY A 161 18.65 11.23 9.94
C GLY A 161 19.43 10.16 9.18
N GLN A 162 18.73 9.23 8.55
CA GLN A 162 19.32 8.15 7.77
C GLN A 162 19.58 8.57 6.32
N GLY A 163 20.82 8.48 5.87
CA GLY A 163 21.18 8.76 4.48
C GLY A 163 22.63 8.45 4.15
N ASP A 164 22.97 8.62 2.89
CA ASP A 164 24.33 8.58 2.34
C ASP A 164 24.50 9.73 1.30
N PRO A 165 25.59 9.82 0.53
CA PRO A 165 25.76 10.90 -0.46
C PRO A 165 24.73 10.94 -1.61
N TRP A 166 23.90 9.91 -1.77
CA TRP A 166 22.99 9.73 -2.91
C TRP A 166 21.53 9.57 -2.50
N SER A 167 21.26 9.07 -1.30
CA SER A 167 19.92 8.74 -0.84
C SER A 167 19.66 9.08 0.63
N THR A 168 18.39 9.31 0.93
CA THR A 168 17.87 9.62 2.25
C THR A 168 16.60 8.80 2.52
N ILE A 169 16.36 8.43 3.78
CA ILE A 169 15.06 7.91 4.21
C ILE A 169 14.18 9.07 4.69
N TRP A 170 13.04 9.24 4.05
CA TRP A 170 12.00 10.20 4.43
C TRP A 170 10.86 9.44 5.10
N THR A 171 10.90 9.35 6.44
CA THR A 171 9.95 8.59 7.27
C THR A 171 9.89 7.11 6.87
N ASP A 172 9.11 6.77 5.85
CA ASP A 172 8.85 5.41 5.35
C ASP A 172 9.41 5.15 3.94
N THR A 173 9.97 6.18 3.28
CA THR A 173 10.37 6.13 1.87
C THR A 173 11.88 6.28 1.73
N PHE A 174 12.54 5.28 1.13
CA PHE A 174 13.88 5.47 0.56
C PHE A 174 13.75 6.35 -0.68
N SER A 175 14.57 7.41 -0.78
CA SER A 175 14.58 8.32 -1.92
C SER A 175 16.00 8.64 -2.38
N ILE A 176 16.22 8.62 -3.69
CA ILE A 176 17.41 9.21 -4.31
C ILE A 176 17.26 10.73 -4.25
N ASP A 177 18.25 11.43 -3.68
CA ASP A 177 18.19 12.87 -3.45
C ASP A 177 18.25 13.68 -4.75
N ASN A 178 18.98 13.17 -5.76
CA ASN A 178 19.13 13.83 -7.05
C ASN A 178 19.33 12.81 -8.18
N ALA A 179 18.20 12.37 -8.77
CA ALA A 179 18.18 11.43 -9.88
C ALA A 179 18.98 11.91 -11.11
N ALA A 180 19.12 13.22 -11.32
CA ALA A 180 19.88 13.78 -12.45
C ALA A 180 21.39 13.50 -12.36
N LYS A 181 21.92 13.11 -11.18
CA LYS A 181 23.30 12.64 -11.05
C LYS A 181 23.50 11.20 -11.57
N GLY A 182 22.42 10.48 -11.88
CA GLY A 182 22.45 9.16 -12.50
C GLY A 182 22.84 8.00 -11.58
N VAL A 183 22.99 8.25 -10.27
CA VAL A 183 23.20 7.19 -9.25
C VAL A 183 21.82 6.78 -8.72
N LEU A 184 21.37 5.58 -9.09
CA LEU A 184 20.01 5.11 -8.87
C LEU A 184 20.02 3.70 -8.26
N LEU A 185 18.95 3.31 -7.56
CA LEU A 185 18.83 2.00 -6.91
C LEU A 185 18.58 0.91 -7.95
N ARG A 186 19.42 -0.12 -8.00
CA ARG A 186 19.31 -1.21 -8.99
C ARG A 186 18.82 -2.53 -8.40
N SER A 187 19.27 -2.84 -7.19
CA SER A 187 18.84 -4.02 -6.44
C SER A 187 18.79 -3.69 -4.96
N TYR A 188 18.10 -4.52 -4.20
CA TYR A 188 18.00 -4.37 -2.75
C TYR A 188 17.91 -5.73 -2.04
N GLN A 189 18.17 -5.69 -0.74
CA GLN A 189 17.86 -6.73 0.22
C GLN A 189 17.01 -6.14 1.33
N LEU A 190 16.09 -6.95 1.87
CA LEU A 190 15.41 -6.64 3.12
C LEU A 190 15.93 -7.57 4.22
N ARG A 191 16.14 -7.00 5.40
CA ARG A 191 16.40 -7.77 6.63
C ARG A 191 15.22 -7.57 7.57
N LEU A 192 14.74 -8.69 8.09
CA LEU A 192 13.71 -8.75 9.11
C LEU A 192 14.33 -9.30 10.38
N THR A 193 14.33 -8.48 11.43
CA THR A 193 14.75 -8.91 12.77
C THR A 193 13.52 -9.05 13.66
N LEU A 194 13.36 -10.23 14.24
CA LEU A 194 12.25 -10.58 15.12
C LEU A 194 12.75 -10.55 16.56
N TYR A 195 12.00 -9.90 17.44
CA TYR A 195 12.34 -9.76 18.86
C TYR A 195 11.27 -10.38 19.74
N ARG A 196 11.71 -11.01 20.83
CA ARG A 196 10.83 -11.46 21.91
C ARG A 196 11.48 -11.28 23.28
N ALA A 197 10.66 -11.17 24.32
CA ALA A 197 11.15 -11.14 25.70
C ALA A 197 11.98 -12.42 26.00
N PRO A 198 13.10 -12.32 26.76
CA PRO A 198 13.94 -13.47 27.05
C PRO A 198 13.17 -14.64 27.69
N GLY A 199 13.38 -15.86 27.18
CA GLY A 199 12.74 -17.08 27.67
C GLY A 199 11.24 -17.23 27.33
N GLN A 200 10.61 -16.27 26.66
CA GLN A 200 9.21 -16.36 26.25
C GLN A 200 9.01 -17.31 25.06
N ALA A 201 7.89 -18.06 25.07
CA ALA A 201 7.51 -18.92 23.95
C ALA A 201 6.87 -18.16 22.77
N ALA A 202 6.02 -17.16 23.05
CA ALA A 202 5.39 -16.35 22.01
C ALA A 202 6.43 -15.53 21.23
N ALA A 203 6.27 -15.47 19.92
CA ALA A 203 7.19 -14.83 18.99
C ALA A 203 6.41 -14.13 17.86
N PRO A 204 7.01 -13.10 17.22
CA PRO A 204 6.41 -12.51 16.03
C PRO A 204 6.25 -13.52 14.91
N ARG A 205 5.19 -13.35 14.13
CA ARG A 205 5.02 -14.03 12.84
C ARG A 205 4.87 -12.99 11.75
N VAL A 206 5.67 -13.11 10.69
CA VAL A 206 5.56 -12.26 9.49
C VAL A 206 5.21 -13.16 8.31
N TRP A 207 4.12 -12.87 7.60
CA TRP A 207 3.65 -13.67 6.45
C TRP A 207 3.78 -12.96 5.11
N MET A 208 4.06 -11.65 5.12
CA MET A 208 4.48 -10.92 3.92
C MET A 208 5.58 -9.94 4.32
N LEU A 209 6.65 -9.91 3.53
CA LEU A 209 7.62 -8.84 3.50
C LEU A 209 7.84 -8.47 2.04
N GLY A 210 7.80 -7.19 1.69
CA GLY A 210 7.96 -6.76 0.32
C GLY A 210 8.30 -5.29 0.21
N ALA A 211 8.48 -4.83 -1.03
CA ALA A 211 8.69 -3.43 -1.31
C ALA A 211 8.08 -3.03 -2.66
N MET A 212 7.49 -1.83 -2.69
CA MET A 212 7.27 -1.10 -3.93
C MET A 212 8.57 -0.37 -4.28
N SER A 213 9.03 -0.48 -5.52
CA SER A 213 10.10 0.34 -6.09
C SER A 213 9.58 1.10 -7.29
N SER A 214 10.02 2.34 -7.47
CA SER A 214 9.56 3.16 -8.59
C SER A 214 10.62 4.11 -9.14
N ASN A 215 10.47 4.41 -10.42
CA ASN A 215 11.09 5.54 -11.11
C ASN A 215 9.95 6.31 -11.79
N VAL A 216 9.50 7.40 -11.16
CA VAL A 216 8.42 8.24 -11.68
C VAL A 216 9.02 9.59 -12.03
N PRO A 217 8.91 10.06 -13.28
CA PRO A 217 9.53 11.32 -13.68
C PRO A 217 8.87 12.53 -12.99
N ASP A 218 9.65 13.60 -12.89
CA ASP A 218 9.15 14.90 -12.46
C ASP A 218 8.08 15.40 -13.45
N ARG A 219 6.84 15.53 -12.99
CA ARG A 219 5.71 15.98 -13.80
C ARG A 219 4.71 16.78 -12.98
N PHE A 220 4.23 17.88 -13.56
CA PHE A 220 3.18 18.72 -12.99
C PHE A 220 1.78 18.32 -13.44
N THR A 221 1.71 17.64 -14.59
CA THR A 221 0.48 17.14 -15.19
C THR A 221 0.70 15.71 -15.67
N VAL A 222 -0.40 14.99 -15.82
CA VAL A 222 -0.47 13.65 -16.39
C VAL A 222 -1.50 13.61 -17.52
N THR A 223 -1.43 12.63 -18.39
CA THR A 223 -2.52 12.40 -19.35
C THR A 223 -3.62 11.63 -18.63
N PRO A 224 -4.88 12.12 -18.60
CA PRO A 224 -5.98 11.37 -18.01
C PRO A 224 -6.15 10.00 -18.68
N SER A 225 -6.44 9.00 -17.87
CA SER A 225 -6.72 7.65 -18.35
C SER A 225 -8.10 7.55 -19.00
N ARG A 226 -8.28 6.53 -19.84
CA ARG A 226 -9.46 6.42 -20.72
C ARG A 226 -10.76 6.17 -19.95
N GLY A 227 -10.69 5.39 -18.88
CA GLY A 227 -11.83 4.93 -18.08
C GLY A 227 -12.74 3.91 -18.76
N GLY A 228 -13.82 3.56 -18.07
CA GLY A 228 -14.92 2.74 -18.56
C GLY A 228 -14.87 1.27 -18.12
N ILE A 229 -13.99 0.92 -17.19
CA ILE A 229 -13.82 -0.43 -16.65
C ILE A 229 -14.79 -0.70 -15.50
N ALA A 230 -15.02 0.31 -14.63
CA ALA A 230 -15.85 0.22 -13.43
C ALA A 230 -16.83 1.39 -13.26
N TRP A 231 -17.14 2.12 -14.34
CA TRP A 231 -18.13 3.18 -14.30
C TRP A 231 -19.50 2.65 -13.88
N GLY A 232 -20.17 3.38 -12.99
CA GLY A 232 -21.44 2.98 -12.38
C GLY A 232 -21.31 1.98 -11.23
N ILE A 233 -20.10 1.63 -10.79
CA ILE A 233 -19.87 0.79 -9.61
C ILE A 233 -19.52 1.69 -8.42
N GLU A 234 -20.23 1.50 -7.31
CA GLU A 234 -19.92 2.09 -6.02
C GLU A 234 -19.93 0.99 -4.96
N LEU A 235 -18.81 0.82 -4.27
CA LEU A 235 -18.65 -0.14 -3.19
C LEU A 235 -19.24 0.45 -1.90
N PRO A 236 -19.99 -0.33 -1.11
CA PRO A 236 -20.61 0.13 0.13
C PRO A 236 -19.59 0.19 1.29
N VAL A 237 -18.52 0.97 1.11
CA VAL A 237 -17.51 1.20 2.14
C VAL A 237 -18.11 2.08 3.24
N PRO A 238 -17.97 1.70 4.54
CA PRO A 238 -18.33 2.55 5.67
C PRO A 238 -17.71 3.94 5.55
N ARG A 239 -18.36 4.92 6.16
CA ARG A 239 -17.99 6.33 6.08
C ARG A 239 -17.61 6.80 7.46
N TYR A 240 -16.36 7.24 7.60
CA TYR A 240 -15.85 7.82 8.83
C TYR A 240 -15.19 9.15 8.53
N SER A 241 -15.53 10.14 9.32
CA SER A 241 -15.04 11.51 9.21
C SER A 241 -13.98 11.75 10.28
N GLN A 242 -12.73 12.01 9.88
CA GLN A 242 -11.68 12.33 10.84
C GLN A 242 -12.01 13.60 11.65
N ASN A 243 -12.71 14.58 11.06
CA ASN A 243 -12.86 15.88 11.74
C ASN A 243 -13.85 15.85 12.91
N ILE A 244 -14.64 14.78 13.09
CA ILE A 244 -15.47 14.68 14.31
C ILE A 244 -14.60 14.41 15.54
N HIS A 245 -13.40 13.86 15.33
CA HIS A 245 -12.41 13.55 16.35
C HIS A 245 -11.43 14.70 16.62
N ILE A 246 -11.72 15.91 16.14
CA ILE A 246 -10.85 17.07 16.34
C ILE A 246 -10.65 17.34 17.83
N GLY A 247 -9.37 17.38 18.25
CA GLY A 247 -8.98 17.54 19.65
C GLY A 247 -9.19 16.31 20.55
N GLU A 248 -9.66 15.18 20.02
CA GLU A 248 -9.65 13.90 20.72
C GLU A 248 -8.22 13.34 20.72
N TYR A 249 -7.74 12.86 21.86
CA TYR A 249 -6.37 12.31 22.05
C TYR A 249 -5.25 13.11 21.35
N PRO A 250 -5.02 14.38 21.76
CA PRO A 250 -4.08 15.28 21.09
C PRO A 250 -2.63 14.78 21.08
N GLU A 251 -2.28 13.81 21.92
CA GLU A 251 -0.98 13.11 21.88
C GLU A 251 -0.72 12.37 20.56
N TYR A 252 -1.76 12.08 19.77
CA TYR A 252 -1.64 11.45 18.45
C TYR A 252 -1.82 12.50 17.36
N ASP A 253 -0.87 13.43 17.22
CA ASP A 253 -0.86 14.47 16.15
C ASP A 253 -2.02 15.47 16.22
N GLY A 254 -2.39 15.91 17.44
CA GLY A 254 -3.41 16.93 17.66
C GLY A 254 -4.87 16.44 17.58
N GLY A 255 -5.08 15.19 17.16
CA GLY A 255 -6.40 14.57 17.04
C GLY A 255 -6.83 14.38 15.58
N GLY A 256 -8.15 14.34 15.39
CA GLY A 256 -8.80 14.10 14.10
C GLY A 256 -8.30 14.95 12.94
N GLU A 257 -7.76 16.16 13.17
CA GLU A 257 -7.18 17.02 12.14
C GLU A 257 -6.11 16.35 11.27
N ALA A 258 -5.41 15.35 11.80
CA ALA A 258 -4.30 14.67 11.12
C ALA A 258 -4.54 13.17 10.88
N TRP A 259 -5.76 12.66 11.12
CA TRP A 259 -6.06 11.21 11.10
C TRP A 259 -6.59 10.68 9.77
N CYS A 260 -6.32 11.36 8.66
CA CYS A 260 -6.81 10.94 7.33
C CYS A 260 -6.41 9.50 6.95
N SER A 261 -5.17 9.10 7.24
CA SER A 261 -4.64 7.77 6.93
C SER A 261 -5.27 6.67 7.79
N PRO A 262 -5.29 6.74 9.14
CA PRO A 262 -5.95 5.73 9.96
C PRO A 262 -7.47 5.67 9.70
N THR A 263 -8.14 6.82 9.51
CA THR A 263 -9.58 6.85 9.18
C THR A 263 -9.87 6.14 7.85
N SER A 264 -9.06 6.43 6.82
CA SER A 264 -9.17 5.74 5.52
C SER A 264 -8.90 4.25 5.61
N THR A 265 -7.90 3.87 6.40
CA THR A 265 -7.55 2.46 6.62
C THR A 265 -8.68 1.72 7.34
N GLU A 266 -9.26 2.30 8.39
CA GLU A 266 -10.35 1.70 9.15
C GLU A 266 -11.61 1.53 8.29
N MET A 267 -11.97 2.52 7.46
CA MET A 267 -13.07 2.38 6.50
C MET A 267 -12.92 1.12 5.61
N VAL A 268 -11.71 0.82 5.14
CA VAL A 268 -11.45 -0.35 4.28
C VAL A 268 -11.38 -1.65 5.09
N VAL A 269 -10.83 -1.62 6.30
CA VAL A 269 -10.84 -2.77 7.24
C VAL A 269 -12.29 -3.18 7.55
N GLU A 270 -13.15 -2.21 7.87
CA GLU A 270 -14.55 -2.45 8.19
C GLU A 270 -15.40 -2.85 6.98
N TYR A 271 -15.08 -2.36 5.78
CA TYR A 271 -15.68 -2.86 4.54
C TYR A 271 -15.52 -4.38 4.37
N TRP A 272 -14.40 -4.93 4.84
CA TRP A 272 -14.15 -6.38 4.83
C TRP A 272 -14.73 -7.13 6.04
N GLY A 273 -15.53 -6.46 6.88
CA GLY A 273 -16.16 -7.04 8.06
C GLY A 273 -15.15 -7.41 9.15
N ARG A 274 -14.09 -6.61 9.30
CA ARG A 274 -13.13 -6.68 10.41
C ARG A 274 -13.15 -5.35 11.14
N LYS A 275 -12.83 -5.34 12.42
CA LYS A 275 -12.69 -4.13 13.23
C LYS A 275 -12.05 -4.47 14.57
N PRO A 276 -11.50 -3.48 15.30
CA PRO A 276 -11.15 -3.63 16.70
C PRO A 276 -12.31 -4.21 17.52
N SER A 277 -12.00 -5.05 18.51
CA SER A 277 -12.99 -5.56 19.44
C SER A 277 -13.40 -4.48 20.46
N ALA A 278 -14.50 -4.72 21.19
CA ALA A 278 -14.90 -3.82 22.27
C ALA A 278 -13.84 -3.71 23.39
N GLU A 279 -13.00 -4.73 23.56
CA GLU A 279 -11.86 -4.70 24.49
C GLU A 279 -10.73 -3.80 23.95
N ASP A 280 -10.44 -3.91 22.65
CA ASP A 280 -9.42 -3.09 21.98
C ASP A 280 -9.76 -1.59 22.02
N THR A 281 -11.04 -1.25 22.02
CA THR A 281 -11.54 0.14 22.08
C THR A 281 -11.99 0.57 23.48
N ALA A 282 -11.83 -0.27 24.51
CA ALA A 282 -12.32 0.04 25.86
C ALA A 282 -11.61 1.23 26.54
N TRP A 283 -10.45 1.64 26.00
CA TRP A 283 -9.71 2.80 26.45
C TRP A 283 -10.26 4.12 25.91
N VAL A 284 -11.11 4.07 24.88
CA VAL A 284 -11.69 5.25 24.26
C VAL A 284 -12.83 5.79 25.14
N ASP A 285 -12.83 7.10 25.39
CA ASP A 285 -13.91 7.83 26.04
C ASP A 285 -15.25 7.47 25.36
N PRO A 286 -16.21 6.91 26.12
CA PRO A 286 -17.48 6.45 25.55
C PRO A 286 -18.39 7.56 25.03
N SER A 287 -18.03 8.84 25.23
CA SER A 287 -18.72 9.99 24.64
C SER A 287 -18.28 10.31 23.21
N TYR A 288 -17.13 9.78 22.77
CA TYR A 288 -16.63 9.94 21.41
C TYR A 288 -17.33 8.96 20.45
N ALA A 289 -17.58 9.42 19.23
CA ALA A 289 -18.11 8.59 18.16
C ALA A 289 -16.99 7.69 17.61
N ASP A 290 -17.35 6.66 16.83
CA ASP A 290 -16.42 5.88 16.01
C ASP A 290 -15.10 5.47 16.69
N PRO A 291 -15.14 4.77 17.84
CA PRO A 291 -13.94 4.49 18.64
C PRO A 291 -12.91 3.60 17.91
N THR A 292 -13.28 3.02 16.76
CA THR A 292 -12.36 2.29 15.88
C THR A 292 -11.40 3.24 15.15
N VAL A 293 -11.79 4.48 14.87
CA VAL A 293 -10.94 5.53 14.29
C VAL A 293 -9.87 5.96 15.29
N ASP A 294 -10.23 6.24 16.55
CA ASP A 294 -9.28 6.54 17.63
C ASP A 294 -8.29 5.39 17.84
N HIS A 295 -8.80 4.16 17.85
CA HIS A 295 -7.98 2.97 17.95
C HIS A 295 -7.01 2.85 16.78
N ALA A 296 -7.46 3.04 15.55
CA ALA A 296 -6.61 3.03 14.37
C ALA A 296 -5.51 4.10 14.48
N ALA A 297 -5.86 5.34 14.86
CA ALA A 297 -4.90 6.43 15.02
C ALA A 297 -3.79 6.08 16.02
N ARG A 298 -4.15 5.59 17.21
CA ARG A 298 -3.20 5.12 18.22
C ARG A 298 -2.33 3.96 17.71
N MET A 299 -2.92 3.01 16.99
CA MET A 299 -2.21 1.81 16.53
C MET A 299 -1.35 2.04 15.29
N THR A 300 -1.56 3.13 14.55
CA THR A 300 -0.71 3.53 13.41
C THR A 300 0.25 4.67 13.73
N TYR A 301 0.15 5.29 14.90
CA TYR A 301 1.02 6.42 15.28
C TYR A 301 2.49 6.02 15.27
N ASP A 302 3.28 6.81 14.52
CA ASP A 302 4.73 6.72 14.46
C ASP A 302 5.32 7.80 15.37
N TYR A 303 5.96 7.36 16.45
CA TYR A 303 6.45 8.25 17.50
C TYR A 303 7.70 9.05 17.10
N GLU A 304 8.42 8.65 16.04
CA GLU A 304 9.54 9.44 15.51
C GLU A 304 9.06 10.47 14.50
N TYR A 305 8.15 10.08 13.61
CA TYR A 305 7.49 10.99 12.67
C TYR A 305 6.53 11.97 13.36
N GLU A 306 6.07 11.62 14.56
CA GLU A 306 5.07 12.33 15.35
C GLU A 306 3.67 12.39 14.67
N GLY A 307 3.37 11.42 13.80
CA GLY A 307 2.12 11.41 13.03
C GLY A 307 1.55 10.01 12.77
N ALA A 308 0.26 9.96 12.43
CA ALA A 308 -0.44 8.72 12.05
C ALA A 308 -0.41 8.44 10.53
N GLY A 309 0.28 9.28 9.76
CA GLY A 309 0.37 9.25 8.30
C GLY A 309 1.38 8.27 7.70
N ASN A 310 2.12 7.50 8.49
CA ASN A 310 3.10 6.53 8.01
C ASN A 310 2.43 5.39 7.22
N TRP A 311 2.74 5.24 5.93
CA TRP A 311 1.99 4.35 5.02
C TRP A 311 2.18 2.86 5.36
N PRO A 312 3.41 2.36 5.56
CA PRO A 312 3.62 0.98 6.00
C PRO A 312 2.98 0.67 7.35
N PHE A 313 2.93 1.61 8.30
CA PHE A 313 2.32 1.35 9.61
C PHE A 313 0.80 1.15 9.51
N ASN A 314 0.13 1.94 8.65
CA ASN A 314 -1.29 1.78 8.35
C ASN A 314 -1.61 0.43 7.69
N THR A 315 -0.83 0.04 6.68
CA THR A 315 -1.03 -1.26 6.02
C THR A 315 -0.67 -2.42 6.95
N ALA A 316 0.38 -2.32 7.77
CA ALA A 316 0.70 -3.32 8.77
C ALA A 316 -0.40 -3.45 9.84
N TYR A 317 -0.99 -2.33 10.30
CA TYR A 317 -2.17 -2.33 11.19
C TYR A 317 -3.35 -3.07 10.54
N ALA A 318 -3.71 -2.74 9.30
CA ALA A 318 -4.79 -3.43 8.59
C ALA A 318 -4.54 -4.95 8.48
N ALA A 319 -3.29 -5.37 8.30
CA ALA A 319 -2.93 -6.77 8.23
C ALA A 319 -3.01 -7.52 9.58
N THR A 320 -3.07 -6.82 10.72
CA THR A 320 -3.29 -7.49 12.02
C THR A 320 -4.66 -8.17 12.09
N PHE A 321 -5.64 -7.66 11.35
CA PHE A 321 -6.98 -8.23 11.35
C PHE A 321 -7.04 -9.59 10.66
N PRO A 322 -7.81 -10.56 11.21
CA PRO A 322 -7.84 -11.92 10.71
C PRO A 322 -8.13 -12.05 9.21
N GLY A 323 -7.12 -12.52 8.49
CA GLY A 323 -7.22 -12.88 7.08
C GLY A 323 -7.13 -11.70 6.12
N LEU A 324 -6.72 -10.51 6.56
CA LEU A 324 -6.39 -9.39 5.67
C LEU A 324 -4.91 -9.43 5.27
N ASP A 325 -4.67 -9.03 4.03
CA ASP A 325 -3.36 -8.64 3.51
C ASP A 325 -3.43 -7.19 3.08
N ALA A 326 -2.38 -6.45 3.38
CA ALA A 326 -2.22 -5.08 2.94
C ALA A 326 -0.84 -4.84 2.31
N ARG A 327 -0.72 -3.82 1.48
CA ARG A 327 0.57 -3.32 0.95
C ARG A 327 0.45 -1.87 0.51
N VAL A 328 1.57 -1.16 0.55
CA VAL A 328 1.73 0.14 -0.12
C VAL A 328 2.25 -0.10 -1.52
N THR A 329 1.70 0.60 -2.50
CA THR A 329 2.25 0.61 -3.85
C THR A 329 2.06 1.95 -4.56
N ARG A 330 2.48 2.05 -5.82
CA ARG A 330 2.09 3.10 -6.76
C ARG A 330 1.27 2.50 -7.89
N MET A 331 0.31 3.26 -8.40
CA MET A 331 -0.50 2.88 -9.55
C MET A 331 -0.29 3.86 -10.70
N HIS A 332 -0.40 3.33 -11.91
CA HIS A 332 -0.12 4.05 -13.15
C HIS A 332 -1.26 4.97 -13.59
N SER A 333 -2.50 4.66 -13.20
CA SER A 333 -3.70 5.37 -13.67
C SER A 333 -4.95 5.03 -12.88
N LEU A 334 -6.01 5.83 -13.05
CA LEU A 334 -7.35 5.48 -12.60
C LEU A 334 -7.91 4.24 -13.32
N ASP A 335 -7.44 3.90 -14.53
CA ASP A 335 -7.82 2.62 -15.16
C ASP A 335 -7.37 1.43 -14.33
N GLU A 336 -6.23 1.52 -13.64
CA GLU A 336 -5.82 0.47 -12.69
C GLU A 336 -6.74 0.46 -11.47
N VAL A 337 -7.06 1.63 -10.88
CA VAL A 337 -8.01 1.74 -9.76
C VAL A 337 -9.37 1.16 -10.11
N GLU A 338 -9.88 1.42 -11.31
CA GLU A 338 -11.14 0.83 -11.78
C GLU A 338 -11.10 -0.70 -11.81
N ARG A 339 -9.95 -1.32 -12.08
CA ARG A 339 -9.84 -2.79 -12.01
C ARG A 339 -9.97 -3.31 -10.59
N PHE A 340 -9.47 -2.57 -9.60
CA PHE A 340 -9.66 -2.88 -8.19
C PHE A 340 -11.11 -2.69 -7.76
N ILE A 341 -11.74 -1.58 -8.13
CA ILE A 341 -13.17 -1.33 -7.87
C ILE A 341 -14.04 -2.42 -8.51
N LYS A 342 -13.77 -2.79 -9.76
CA LYS A 342 -14.46 -3.90 -10.45
C LYS A 342 -14.27 -5.24 -9.74
N ALA A 343 -13.12 -5.44 -9.11
CA ALA A 343 -12.84 -6.62 -8.28
C ALA A 343 -13.42 -6.50 -6.86
N GLY A 344 -14.13 -5.43 -6.52
CA GLY A 344 -14.71 -5.22 -5.19
C GLY A 344 -13.69 -4.78 -4.14
N ILE A 345 -12.55 -4.22 -4.54
CA ILE A 345 -11.47 -3.78 -3.65
C ILE A 345 -11.41 -2.24 -3.67
N PRO A 346 -11.76 -1.55 -2.56
CA PRO A 346 -11.54 -0.11 -2.43
C PRO A 346 -10.04 0.20 -2.45
N VAL A 347 -9.67 1.39 -2.91
CA VAL A 347 -8.26 1.81 -3.01
C VAL A 347 -8.06 3.07 -2.18
N VAL A 348 -7.19 3.00 -1.17
CA VAL A 348 -6.76 4.20 -0.47
C VAL A 348 -5.70 4.88 -1.33
N THR A 349 -5.78 6.19 -1.51
CA THR A 349 -4.88 6.96 -2.37
C THR A 349 -4.37 8.17 -1.62
N SER A 350 -3.16 8.63 -1.95
CA SER A 350 -2.57 9.83 -1.34
C SER A 350 -2.72 11.05 -2.24
N GLN A 351 -3.09 12.19 -1.66
CA GLN A 351 -3.37 13.43 -2.39
C GLN A 351 -2.59 14.61 -1.84
N SER A 352 -2.28 15.55 -2.75
CA SER A 352 -1.74 16.85 -2.41
C SER A 352 -2.20 17.89 -3.42
N PHE A 353 -2.97 18.88 -2.97
CA PHE A 353 -3.63 19.84 -3.86
C PHE A 353 -3.92 21.18 -3.19
N LEU A 354 -4.07 22.22 -4.00
CA LEU A 354 -4.67 23.49 -3.64
C LEU A 354 -6.18 23.39 -3.80
N ALA A 355 -6.94 24.16 -3.01
CA ALA A 355 -8.40 24.17 -3.08
C ALA A 355 -8.96 24.46 -4.49
N SER A 356 -8.21 25.17 -5.33
CA SER A 356 -8.57 25.48 -6.71
C SER A 356 -8.33 24.35 -7.71
N GLU A 357 -7.70 23.24 -7.31
CA GLU A 357 -7.31 22.14 -8.21
C GLU A 357 -8.30 20.97 -8.18
N LEU A 358 -9.16 20.90 -7.17
CA LEU A 358 -10.16 19.85 -6.98
C LEU A 358 -11.52 20.48 -6.69
N ASP A 359 -12.35 20.60 -7.71
CA ASP A 359 -13.66 21.24 -7.57
C ASP A 359 -14.55 20.47 -6.60
N GLY A 360 -15.19 21.19 -5.68
CA GLY A 360 -16.10 20.60 -4.69
C GLY A 360 -15.45 20.17 -3.38
N ALA A 361 -14.12 20.07 -3.31
CA ALA A 361 -13.43 19.73 -2.06
C ALA A 361 -13.57 20.84 -1.00
N ASN A 362 -13.50 22.11 -1.41
CA ASN A 362 -13.60 23.31 -0.55
C ASN A 362 -12.46 23.48 0.48
N TYR A 363 -11.36 22.74 0.35
CA TYR A 363 -10.13 22.91 1.12
C TYR A 363 -8.91 22.53 0.26
N GLY A 364 -7.70 22.81 0.76
CA GLY A 364 -6.45 22.35 0.15
C GLY A 364 -5.57 21.66 1.20
N THR A 365 -4.64 20.84 0.75
CA THR A 365 -3.79 20.01 1.63
C THR A 365 -2.39 19.80 1.05
N SER A 366 -1.39 19.72 1.93
CA SER A 366 -0.03 19.26 1.59
C SER A 366 0.10 17.74 1.50
N GLY A 367 -0.80 16.99 2.12
CA GLY A 367 -0.84 15.54 2.15
C GLY A 367 -2.13 15.09 2.81
N HIS A 368 -2.86 14.18 2.18
CA HIS A 368 -4.13 13.67 2.67
C HIS A 368 -4.40 12.29 2.06
N LEU A 369 -5.20 11.46 2.73
CA LEU A 369 -5.58 10.14 2.23
C LEU A 369 -7.07 10.11 1.94
N PHE A 370 -7.43 9.57 0.78
CA PHE A 370 -8.80 9.32 0.32
C PHE A 370 -9.04 7.84 0.10
N VAL A 371 -10.29 7.39 0.26
CA VAL A 371 -10.69 6.06 -0.21
C VAL A 371 -11.49 6.21 -1.50
N VAL A 372 -10.95 5.69 -2.61
CA VAL A 372 -11.72 5.49 -3.84
C VAL A 372 -12.66 4.31 -3.62
N VAL A 373 -13.96 4.59 -3.67
CA VAL A 373 -15.02 3.59 -3.47
C VAL A 373 -15.77 3.26 -4.75
N GLY A 374 -15.60 4.05 -5.81
CA GLY A 374 -16.33 3.83 -7.03
C GLY A 374 -16.15 4.89 -8.10
N PHE A 375 -16.95 4.76 -9.15
CA PHE A 375 -17.02 5.71 -10.24
C PHE A 375 -18.49 5.92 -10.64
N THR A 376 -18.86 7.16 -10.96
CA THR A 376 -20.20 7.47 -11.49
C THR A 376 -20.40 6.82 -12.86
N ALA A 377 -21.63 6.86 -13.39
CA ALA A 377 -21.92 6.35 -14.74
C ALA A 377 -21.11 7.05 -15.84
N ASP A 378 -20.72 8.31 -15.61
CA ASP A 378 -19.95 9.14 -16.54
C ASP A 378 -18.43 9.14 -16.23
N GLY A 379 -18.00 8.40 -15.20
CA GLY A 379 -16.59 8.15 -14.91
C GLY A 379 -15.92 9.07 -13.89
N ASP A 380 -16.68 9.95 -13.25
CA ASP A 380 -16.19 10.76 -12.12
C ASP A 380 -15.94 9.88 -10.89
N VAL A 381 -14.96 10.24 -10.10
CA VAL A 381 -14.46 9.40 -9.00
C VAL A 381 -15.33 9.60 -7.77
N ILE A 382 -15.86 8.50 -7.22
CA ILE A 382 -16.60 8.50 -5.97
C ILE A 382 -15.62 8.19 -4.85
N ILE A 383 -15.50 9.13 -3.92
CA ILE A 383 -14.53 9.12 -2.82
C ILE A 383 -15.26 9.12 -1.49
N ASN A 384 -14.79 8.32 -0.54
CA ASN A 384 -14.97 8.59 0.88
C ASN A 384 -13.79 9.45 1.35
N ASP A 385 -14.05 10.73 1.58
CA ASP A 385 -13.10 11.75 2.02
C ASP A 385 -13.21 11.95 3.53
N PRO A 386 -12.22 11.49 4.32
CA PRO A 386 -12.31 11.59 5.77
C PRO A 386 -12.27 13.04 6.27
N ALA A 387 -11.77 14.02 5.52
CA ALA A 387 -11.73 15.43 5.91
C ALA A 387 -13.10 16.13 5.73
N SER A 388 -14.15 15.49 6.22
CA SER A 388 -15.53 15.96 6.16
C SER A 388 -16.01 16.46 7.51
N SER A 389 -17.13 17.17 7.61
CA SER A 389 -17.63 17.69 8.90
C SER A 389 -18.43 16.67 9.72
N SER A 390 -18.77 15.52 9.11
CA SER A 390 -19.54 14.42 9.68
C SER A 390 -19.47 13.21 8.74
N ASP A 391 -19.80 12.01 9.23
CA ASP A 391 -19.80 10.79 8.40
C ASP A 391 -20.75 10.85 7.22
N ALA A 392 -21.87 11.57 7.39
CA ALA A 392 -22.83 11.79 6.32
C ALA A 392 -22.25 12.62 5.16
N ALA A 393 -21.26 13.47 5.43
CA ALA A 393 -20.60 14.34 4.46
C ALA A 393 -19.36 13.71 3.79
N VAL A 394 -18.91 12.53 4.25
CA VAL A 394 -17.70 11.84 3.77
C VAL A 394 -17.75 11.51 2.28
N ARG A 395 -18.92 11.15 1.74
CA ARG A 395 -19.03 10.75 0.34
C ARG A 395 -19.02 11.97 -0.58
N ASN A 396 -17.99 12.06 -1.41
CA ASN A 396 -17.80 13.09 -2.42
C ASN A 396 -17.67 12.50 -3.83
N VAL A 397 -17.94 13.32 -4.84
CA VAL A 397 -17.73 12.97 -6.26
C VAL A 397 -16.86 14.04 -6.87
N TYR A 398 -15.70 13.63 -7.39
CA TYR A 398 -14.73 14.55 -7.99
C TYR A 398 -14.56 14.25 -9.48
N LYS A 399 -14.33 15.31 -10.25
CA LYS A 399 -14.05 15.19 -11.67
C LYS A 399 -12.84 14.28 -11.89
N ARG A 400 -13.00 13.29 -12.78
CA ARG A 400 -11.95 12.30 -13.07
C ARG A 400 -10.59 12.93 -13.32
N GLU A 401 -10.55 13.87 -14.27
CA GLU A 401 -9.29 14.48 -14.70
C GLU A 401 -8.62 15.22 -13.54
N GLN A 402 -9.36 16.01 -12.78
CA GLN A 402 -8.82 16.76 -11.63
C GLN A 402 -8.23 15.83 -10.59
N PHE A 403 -8.97 14.77 -10.23
CA PHE A 403 -8.50 13.77 -9.27
C PHE A 403 -7.22 13.08 -9.76
N GLU A 404 -7.19 12.64 -11.02
CA GLU A 404 -6.05 11.94 -11.59
C GLU A 404 -4.80 12.83 -11.68
N GLN A 405 -4.98 14.13 -12.00
CA GLN A 405 -3.90 15.11 -11.97
C GLN A 405 -3.27 15.21 -10.58
N ILE A 406 -4.09 15.43 -9.54
CA ILE A 406 -3.57 15.70 -8.20
C ILE A 406 -2.93 14.46 -7.55
N TRP A 407 -3.37 13.27 -7.96
CA TRP A 407 -2.87 11.99 -7.45
C TRP A 407 -1.57 11.54 -8.15
N LEU A 408 -1.52 11.58 -9.49
CA LEU A 408 -0.41 10.96 -10.25
C LEU A 408 0.77 11.89 -10.52
N ARG A 409 0.63 13.20 -10.35
CA ARG A 409 1.74 14.15 -10.50
C ARG A 409 2.76 13.99 -9.35
N THR A 410 4.03 14.16 -9.67
CA THR A 410 5.14 14.13 -8.70
C THR A 410 5.57 15.53 -8.28
N LYS A 411 5.20 16.57 -9.03
CA LYS A 411 5.43 17.97 -8.70
C LYS A 411 4.14 18.77 -8.70
N ARG A 412 4.07 19.78 -7.84
CA ARG A 412 2.98 20.77 -7.83
C ARG A 412 3.48 22.14 -7.38
N TYR A 413 2.69 23.17 -7.66
CA TYR A 413 2.92 24.49 -7.10
C TYR A 413 2.18 24.63 -5.76
N ARG A 414 2.86 25.21 -4.76
CA ARG A 414 2.23 25.72 -3.54
C ARG A 414 1.52 27.03 -3.85
N ALA A 415 0.67 27.49 -2.93
CA ALA A 415 -0.03 28.77 -3.05
C ALA A 415 0.92 29.97 -3.23
N ASN A 416 2.14 29.89 -2.69
CA ASN A 416 3.18 30.90 -2.84
C ASN A 416 4.04 30.76 -4.13
N GLY A 417 3.66 29.87 -5.04
CA GLY A 417 4.36 29.63 -6.31
C GLY A 417 5.60 28.72 -6.23
N THR A 418 6.02 28.28 -5.04
CA THR A 418 7.16 27.34 -4.91
C THR A 418 6.78 25.91 -5.29
N VAL A 419 7.74 25.11 -5.76
CA VAL A 419 7.50 23.71 -6.15
C VAL A 419 7.53 22.80 -4.91
N ALA A 420 6.57 21.89 -4.82
CA ALA A 420 6.45 20.83 -3.83
C ALA A 420 6.36 19.45 -4.50
N GLY A 421 6.54 18.39 -3.71
CA GLY A 421 6.22 17.03 -4.12
C GLY A 421 4.70 16.81 -4.23
N GLY A 422 4.31 15.92 -5.14
CA GLY A 422 2.98 15.31 -5.21
C GLY A 422 3.05 13.83 -4.84
N SER A 423 1.90 13.16 -4.79
CA SER A 423 1.83 11.75 -4.40
C SER A 423 2.52 10.84 -5.41
N GLY A 424 2.44 11.13 -6.71
CA GLY A 424 2.98 10.28 -7.77
C GLY A 424 2.31 8.89 -7.86
N GLY A 425 1.06 8.78 -7.42
CA GLY A 425 0.27 7.56 -7.53
C GLY A 425 0.32 6.61 -6.35
N ILE A 426 0.81 7.03 -5.17
CA ILE A 426 0.82 6.19 -3.98
C ILE A 426 -0.60 5.73 -3.62
N ALA A 427 -0.72 4.45 -3.27
CA ALA A 427 -1.95 3.79 -2.90
C ALA A 427 -1.74 2.70 -1.85
N TYR A 428 -2.76 2.47 -1.01
CA TYR A 428 -2.84 1.29 -0.15
C TYR A 428 -3.83 0.30 -0.77
N LEU A 429 -3.42 -0.96 -0.79
CA LEU A 429 -4.25 -2.06 -1.22
C LEU A 429 -4.49 -2.98 -0.04
N ILE A 430 -5.76 -3.17 0.34
CA ILE A 430 -6.16 -4.00 1.49
C ILE A 430 -7.27 -4.95 1.02
N LYS A 431 -7.06 -6.25 1.21
CA LYS A 431 -8.06 -7.27 0.85
C LYS A 431 -7.97 -8.50 1.75
N PRO A 432 -8.99 -9.36 1.75
CA PRO A 432 -8.90 -10.71 2.28
C PRO A 432 -7.87 -11.57 1.52
N THR A 433 -7.15 -12.41 2.24
CA THR A 433 -6.17 -13.40 1.72
C THR A 433 -6.77 -14.35 0.67
N ASN A 434 -8.07 -14.67 0.80
CA ASN A 434 -8.81 -15.52 -0.15
C ASN A 434 -9.40 -14.76 -1.35
N HIS A 435 -9.27 -13.43 -1.39
CA HIS A 435 -9.64 -12.61 -2.53
C HIS A 435 -8.42 -12.41 -3.43
N ALA A 436 -8.56 -12.50 -4.76
CA ALA A 436 -7.43 -12.33 -5.66
C ALA A 436 -7.17 -10.86 -5.98
N TRP A 437 -5.89 -10.48 -6.16
CA TRP A 437 -5.57 -9.20 -6.80
C TRP A 437 -6.01 -9.22 -8.27
N PRO A 438 -6.44 -8.08 -8.85
CA PRO A 438 -6.63 -7.97 -10.29
C PRO A 438 -5.34 -8.33 -11.04
N VAL A 439 -5.45 -9.02 -12.17
CA VAL A 439 -4.28 -9.37 -12.99
C VAL A 439 -4.33 -8.56 -14.28
N VAL A 440 -3.31 -7.75 -14.52
CA VAL A 440 -3.12 -7.01 -15.77
C VAL A 440 -1.86 -7.54 -16.45
N PRO A 441 -1.93 -8.02 -17.70
CA PRO A 441 -0.74 -8.50 -18.40
C PRO A 441 0.37 -7.45 -18.43
N GLY A 442 1.55 -7.81 -17.92
CA GLY A 442 2.72 -6.93 -17.88
C GLY A 442 2.79 -5.97 -16.70
N SER A 443 1.72 -5.82 -15.91
CA SER A 443 1.77 -5.09 -14.65
C SER A 443 2.51 -5.93 -13.60
N THR A 444 3.37 -5.24 -12.84
CA THR A 444 4.10 -5.84 -11.71
C THR A 444 4.00 -5.00 -10.45
N ASN A 445 3.14 -3.97 -10.43
CA ASN A 445 3.08 -2.98 -9.38
C ASN A 445 2.14 -3.34 -8.22
N TRP A 446 1.64 -4.58 -8.09
CA TRP A 446 0.97 -5.03 -6.87
C TRP A 446 0.97 -6.54 -6.71
#